data_AF-A0A2V5R893-F1
#
_entry.id   AF-A0A2V5R893-F1
#
_cell.length_a   1.000
_cell.length_b   1.000
_cell.length_c   1.000
_cell.angle_alpha   90.00
_cell.angle_beta   90.00
_cell.angle_gamma   90.00
#
_symmetry.space_group_name_H-M   'P 1'
#
loop_
_entity.id
_entity.type
_entity.pdbx_description
1 polymer ?
#
loop_
_entity_poly.entity_id
_entity_poly.type
_entity_poly.pdbx_seq_one_letter_code
_entity_poly.pdbx_strand_id
1 'polypeptide(L)'
;MKALGKGRDNVFRLARVGSWLFVYASVALFSCTKNEPVDEAKAAGKSTADFSQITADVFKPMDGGINLSPEEIMGRNTWNLWSAGNQHFWNHAAQDSYGLMDLLKMLDNRKFPRGERFKTLGLVNEPGFRAPSKSDEFGLWLDESVEPEPPGIDEAVYGRPSGVLGFRLFPNPEFNEEARKKWDGKRFYEDAAYYNDNKLIRPYRVGVACGACHIAPNPSNPPADPENPRWENLASAIGNQYINEGKVFACNVEKGGFFYEMLSAQPRGTSDTSRIATDHINNPNAINPIFLLAERERIAKLATPEKMEGGTLALPGESEEMPVPHVLKDGADSIGVRGATIRVYVNIGMFSEYWLTRHNRLIGLKSQQPFEIPYARKHSVFWRATEERLDNIAAFFRRLKPFHLADASGRPAYVTTDSTVMTRGKEVFAESCAACHSSKQPPPNIDPRSGEGKAWFRAEVVKLDFLENNFLSDDKRYPLTKIETNSARAFATNAKAHHIWDNFSSQTYKELSPVDELEFFNPFDETQQQHAVKIYRRCFRGGPHGRV
;
A
#
# COMPACT_ATOMS: atom_id res chain seq x y z
N MET A 1 54.75 -34.53 -59.01
CA MET A 1 54.53 -35.90 -59.51
C MET A 1 53.92 -36.72 -58.39
N LYS A 2 52.87 -37.48 -58.71
CA LYS A 2 51.99 -38.25 -57.82
C LYS A 2 52.75 -39.26 -56.96
N ALA A 3 52.28 -39.48 -55.72
CA ALA A 3 52.41 -40.77 -55.06
C ALA A 3 51.21 -41.03 -54.13
N LEU A 4 50.36 -41.94 -54.58
CA LEU A 4 49.30 -42.64 -53.85
C LEU A 4 49.92 -43.90 -53.20
N GLY A 5 49.34 -44.34 -52.07
CA GLY A 5 49.05 -45.76 -51.89
C GLY A 5 49.89 -46.58 -50.89
N LYS A 6 49.33 -46.69 -49.67
CA LYS A 6 48.97 -47.91 -48.91
C LYS A 6 49.99 -49.02 -48.60
N GLY A 7 49.91 -49.40 -47.30
CA GLY A 7 50.04 -50.76 -46.77
C GLY A 7 51.42 -51.02 -46.19
N ARG A 8 51.59 -51.60 -45.00
CA ARG A 8 50.72 -52.43 -44.16
C ARG A 8 51.53 -52.63 -42.85
N ASP A 9 50.90 -52.67 -41.68
CA ASP A 9 51.19 -53.69 -40.65
C ASP A 9 50.52 -53.41 -39.30
N ASN A 10 50.07 -54.53 -38.72
CA ASN A 10 49.76 -54.83 -37.32
C ASN A 10 48.30 -54.75 -36.85
N VAL A 11 47.63 -55.88 -37.09
CA VAL A 11 46.49 -56.42 -36.34
C VAL A 11 47.02 -57.56 -35.47
N PHE A 12 46.92 -57.44 -34.14
CA PHE A 12 46.60 -58.51 -33.17
C PHE A 12 46.89 -58.02 -31.74
N ARG A 13 45.85 -57.67 -30.98
CA ARG A 13 45.46 -58.35 -29.71
C ARG A 13 44.39 -57.57 -28.97
N LEU A 14 43.26 -58.24 -28.79
CA LEU A 14 42.18 -57.91 -27.86
C LEU A 14 42.66 -57.93 -26.40
N ALA A 15 41.82 -57.30 -25.57
CA ALA A 15 41.62 -57.50 -24.13
C ALA A 15 42.52 -56.70 -23.18
N ARG A 16 42.04 -55.50 -22.82
CA ARG A 16 42.01 -54.97 -21.44
C ARG A 16 40.97 -53.86 -21.36
N VAL A 17 39.71 -54.26 -21.19
CA VAL A 17 38.64 -53.41 -20.66
C VAL A 17 38.84 -53.35 -19.16
N GLY A 18 39.14 -52.16 -18.64
CA GLY A 18 39.30 -51.94 -17.21
C GLY A 18 40.29 -50.82 -16.92
N SER A 19 39.81 -49.80 -16.22
CA SER A 19 40.59 -48.76 -15.53
C SER A 19 40.87 -47.44 -16.27
N TRP A 20 39.92 -46.92 -17.06
CA TRP A 20 39.91 -45.49 -17.46
C TRP A 20 38.54 -44.79 -17.32
N LEU A 21 37.66 -45.30 -16.45
CA LEU A 21 36.34 -44.72 -16.16
C LEU A 21 36.25 -44.02 -14.78
N PHE A 22 37.37 -43.67 -14.16
CA PHE A 22 37.38 -43.14 -12.78
C PHE A 22 38.09 -41.78 -12.56
N VAL A 23 38.31 -40.98 -13.62
CA VAL A 23 38.90 -39.63 -13.46
C VAL A 23 38.06 -38.50 -14.10
N TYR A 24 36.88 -38.79 -14.63
CA TYR A 24 35.93 -37.77 -15.13
C TYR A 24 34.57 -37.85 -14.43
N ALA A 25 34.58 -38.00 -13.10
CA ALA A 25 33.37 -38.08 -12.28
C ALA A 25 33.43 -37.25 -10.99
N SER A 26 34.13 -36.10 -11.00
CA SER A 26 34.30 -35.28 -9.78
C SER A 26 34.09 -33.77 -9.93
N VAL A 27 33.72 -33.25 -11.11
CA VAL A 27 33.45 -31.79 -11.27
C VAL A 27 32.31 -31.56 -12.25
N ALA A 28 31.06 -31.69 -11.79
CA ALA A 28 29.88 -30.99 -12.31
C ALA A 28 28.60 -31.41 -11.54
N LEU A 29 28.63 -31.33 -10.21
CA LEU A 29 27.41 -31.14 -9.42
C LEU A 29 27.43 -29.71 -8.86
N PHE A 30 27.62 -28.73 -9.75
CA PHE A 30 26.97 -27.44 -9.50
C PHE A 30 25.49 -27.69 -9.71
N SER A 31 24.83 -28.10 -8.63
CA SER A 31 23.40 -27.90 -8.47
C SER A 31 23.10 -26.50 -9.00
N CYS A 32 22.32 -26.40 -10.08
CA CYS A 32 21.64 -25.17 -10.40
C CYS A 32 20.67 -24.92 -9.26
N THR A 33 21.17 -24.45 -8.11
CA THR A 33 20.34 -23.84 -7.08
C THR A 33 19.69 -22.66 -7.79
N LYS A 34 18.41 -22.80 -8.14
CA LYS A 34 17.60 -21.62 -8.44
C LYS A 34 17.82 -20.70 -7.26
N ASN A 35 18.45 -19.55 -7.49
CA ASN A 35 18.59 -18.51 -6.47
C ASN A 35 17.17 -18.00 -6.19
N GLU A 36 16.49 -18.64 -5.25
CA GLU A 36 15.20 -18.25 -4.73
C GLU A 36 15.35 -16.86 -4.10
N PRO A 37 14.61 -15.83 -4.56
CA PRO A 37 14.65 -14.52 -3.94
C PRO A 37 14.37 -14.60 -2.43
N VAL A 38 15.27 -14.05 -1.64
CA VAL A 38 15.13 -13.85 -0.19
C VAL A 38 15.31 -12.37 0.10
N ASP A 39 14.72 -11.87 1.20
CA ASP A 39 14.93 -10.47 1.57
C ASP A 39 16.33 -10.22 2.15
N GLU A 40 16.76 -8.95 2.13
CA GLU A 40 18.08 -8.55 2.64
C GLU A 40 18.34 -9.01 4.09
N ALA A 41 17.31 -9.00 4.94
CA ALA A 41 17.41 -9.47 6.31
C ALA A 41 17.73 -10.96 6.39
N LYS A 42 17.03 -11.81 5.62
CA LYS A 42 17.32 -13.24 5.53
C LYS A 42 18.68 -13.51 4.91
N ALA A 43 19.05 -12.78 3.86
CA ALA A 43 20.36 -12.89 3.24
C ALA A 43 21.50 -12.56 4.23
N ALA A 44 21.27 -11.62 5.14
CA ALA A 44 22.18 -11.26 6.22
C ALA A 44 22.13 -12.22 7.44
N GLY A 45 21.36 -13.31 7.37
CA GLY A 45 21.23 -14.27 8.47
C GLY A 45 20.43 -13.78 9.67
N LYS A 46 19.68 -12.68 9.53
CA LYS A 46 18.82 -12.13 10.59
C LYS A 46 17.57 -12.99 10.80
N SER A 47 16.96 -12.80 11.95
CA SER A 47 15.71 -13.39 12.42
C SER A 47 14.72 -12.30 12.81
N THR A 48 13.50 -12.66 13.20
CA THR A 48 12.51 -11.67 13.67
C THR A 48 12.93 -11.02 15.00
N ALA A 49 13.78 -11.69 15.80
CA ALA A 49 14.33 -11.16 17.05
C ALA A 49 15.25 -9.93 16.84
N ASP A 50 15.81 -9.76 15.65
CA ASP A 50 16.64 -8.60 15.29
C ASP A 50 15.80 -7.34 14.98
N PHE A 51 14.47 -7.45 15.01
CA PHE A 51 13.54 -6.36 14.73
C PHE A 51 12.57 -6.20 15.90
N SER A 52 13.05 -5.62 17.00
CA SER A 52 12.24 -5.37 18.19
C SER A 52 11.09 -4.37 17.92
N GLN A 53 9.97 -4.53 18.60
CA GLN A 53 8.86 -3.57 18.57
C GLN A 53 9.11 -2.43 19.54
N ILE A 54 8.69 -1.21 19.18
CA ILE A 54 8.83 -0.02 20.04
C ILE A 54 7.74 -0.06 21.10
N THR A 55 8.15 -0.19 22.37
CA THR A 55 7.23 -0.21 23.53
C THR A 55 6.99 1.17 24.15
N ALA A 56 7.85 2.15 23.84
CA ALA A 56 7.67 3.53 24.28
C ALA A 56 6.45 4.18 23.62
N ASP A 57 5.72 5.02 24.37
CA ASP A 57 4.55 5.73 23.85
C ASP A 57 4.95 7.01 23.10
N VAL A 58 5.57 6.82 21.93
CA VAL A 58 6.19 7.88 21.10
C VAL A 58 5.17 8.95 20.68
N PHE A 59 3.94 8.53 20.35
CA PHE A 59 2.92 9.37 19.73
C PHE A 59 1.78 9.75 20.67
N LYS A 60 2.01 9.74 21.99
CA LYS A 60 0.96 9.95 23.01
C LYS A 60 -0.03 11.08 22.70
N PRO A 61 0.40 12.29 22.25
CA PRO A 61 -0.54 13.39 22.01
C PRO A 61 -1.43 13.21 20.76
N MET A 62 -1.02 12.39 19.79
CA MET A 62 -1.79 12.14 18.56
C MET A 62 -3.14 11.48 18.86
N ASP A 63 -4.04 11.50 17.86
CA ASP A 63 -5.33 10.80 17.91
C ASP A 63 -6.24 11.29 19.05
N GLY A 64 -6.09 12.56 19.44
CA GLY A 64 -6.83 13.16 20.55
C GLY A 64 -6.32 12.72 21.94
N GLY A 65 -5.10 12.18 22.04
CA GLY A 65 -4.51 11.79 23.30
C GLY A 65 -5.16 10.56 23.94
N ILE A 66 -5.72 9.66 23.12
CA ILE A 66 -6.35 8.43 23.63
C ILE A 66 -5.36 7.61 24.46
N ASN A 67 -5.81 7.15 25.62
CA ASN A 67 -5.03 6.22 26.44
C ASN A 67 -5.05 4.84 25.77
N LEU A 68 -3.86 4.30 25.54
CA LEU A 68 -3.64 3.04 24.84
C LEU A 68 -2.99 2.01 25.78
N SER A 69 -3.32 0.73 25.62
CA SER A 69 -2.58 -0.38 26.23
C SER A 69 -1.18 -0.52 25.62
N PRO A 70 -0.26 -1.29 26.23
CA PRO A 70 1.06 -1.57 25.65
C PRO A 70 0.99 -2.14 24.22
N GLU A 71 0.06 -3.05 23.95
CA GLU A 71 -0.15 -3.67 22.63
C GLU A 71 -0.66 -2.64 21.61
N GLU A 72 -1.58 -1.79 22.03
CA GLU A 72 -2.12 -0.71 21.19
C GLU A 72 -1.05 0.37 20.89
N ILE A 73 -0.17 0.67 21.85
CA ILE A 73 1.00 1.55 21.64
C ILE A 73 1.92 0.95 20.58
N MET A 74 2.30 -0.33 20.74
CA MET A 74 3.13 -1.03 19.74
C MET A 74 2.45 -1.05 18.36
N GLY A 75 1.13 -1.18 18.31
CA GLY A 75 0.32 -1.09 17.09
C GLY A 75 0.43 0.27 16.41
N ARG A 76 0.21 1.35 17.15
CA ARG A 76 0.36 2.72 16.64
C ARG A 76 1.78 3.02 16.17
N ASN A 77 2.78 2.60 16.94
CA ASN A 77 4.18 2.78 16.58
C ASN A 77 4.51 2.03 15.29
N THR A 78 4.05 0.78 15.17
CA THR A 78 4.26 -0.02 13.94
C THR A 78 3.58 0.64 12.75
N TRP A 79 2.35 1.10 12.89
CA TRP A 79 1.62 1.79 11.81
C TRP A 79 2.34 3.05 11.31
N ASN A 80 2.88 3.84 12.23
CA ASN A 80 3.48 5.13 11.92
C ASN A 80 4.94 5.05 11.48
N LEU A 81 5.71 4.03 11.91
CA LEU A 81 7.18 4.00 11.74
C LEU A 81 7.74 2.77 11.02
N TRP A 82 7.03 1.63 11.00
CA TRP A 82 7.61 0.39 10.45
C TRP A 82 7.65 0.42 8.92
N SER A 83 8.85 0.37 8.34
CA SER A 83 9.07 0.33 6.88
C SER A 83 9.11 -1.08 6.30
N ALA A 84 9.23 -2.12 7.14
CA ALA A 84 9.29 -3.52 6.72
C ALA A 84 10.34 -3.81 5.62
N GLY A 85 11.49 -3.12 5.66
CA GLY A 85 12.57 -3.31 4.69
C GLY A 85 12.34 -2.65 3.33
N ASN A 86 11.24 -1.91 3.14
CA ASN A 86 10.90 -1.33 1.84
C ASN A 86 11.84 -0.20 1.37
N GLN A 87 12.77 0.25 2.21
CA GLN A 87 13.84 1.14 1.76
C GLN A 87 14.68 0.51 0.63
N HIS A 88 14.74 -0.82 0.57
CA HIS A 88 15.31 -1.54 -0.56
C HIS A 88 14.50 -1.27 -1.85
N PHE A 89 13.18 -1.39 -1.78
CA PHE A 89 12.28 -1.15 -2.91
C PHE A 89 12.43 0.27 -3.45
N TRP A 90 12.30 1.28 -2.60
CA TRP A 90 12.28 2.68 -3.04
C TRP A 90 13.64 3.14 -3.58
N ASN A 91 14.75 2.58 -3.08
CA ASN A 91 16.07 2.82 -3.67
C ASN A 91 16.16 2.29 -5.12
N HIS A 92 15.71 1.05 -5.34
CA HIS A 92 15.71 0.46 -6.69
C HIS A 92 14.69 1.12 -7.61
N ALA A 93 13.54 1.55 -7.09
CA ALA A 93 12.57 2.32 -7.86
C ALA A 93 13.20 3.61 -8.41
N ALA A 94 14.05 4.30 -7.64
CA ALA A 94 14.77 5.48 -8.11
C ALA A 94 15.78 5.13 -9.23
N GLN A 95 16.50 4.02 -9.11
CA GLN A 95 17.47 3.58 -10.12
C GLN A 95 16.78 3.14 -11.42
N ASP A 96 15.79 2.27 -11.30
CA ASP A 96 15.11 1.65 -12.46
C ASP A 96 14.20 2.62 -13.22
N SER A 97 13.74 3.69 -12.55
CA SER A 97 12.98 4.77 -13.16
C SER A 97 13.86 5.93 -13.66
N TYR A 98 15.19 5.77 -13.70
CA TYR A 98 16.14 6.83 -14.09
C TYR A 98 15.89 8.14 -13.32
N GLY A 99 15.68 8.03 -12.00
CA GLY A 99 15.48 9.16 -11.11
C GLY A 99 14.06 9.72 -11.08
N LEU A 100 13.10 9.25 -11.88
CA LEU A 100 11.73 9.77 -11.86
C LEU A 100 11.06 9.60 -10.48
N MET A 101 11.30 8.47 -9.83
CA MET A 101 10.79 8.11 -8.50
C MET A 101 11.91 8.16 -7.45
N ASP A 102 12.36 9.36 -7.06
CA ASP A 102 13.46 9.53 -6.10
C ASP A 102 13.01 10.17 -4.79
N LEU A 103 12.70 9.34 -3.79
CA LEU A 103 12.24 9.82 -2.48
C LEU A 103 13.30 10.62 -1.72
N LEU A 104 14.60 10.41 -1.97
CA LEU A 104 15.64 11.21 -1.33
C LEU A 104 15.61 12.65 -1.87
N LYS A 105 15.32 12.80 -3.17
CA LYS A 105 15.12 14.09 -3.81
C LYS A 105 13.78 14.73 -3.42
N MET A 106 12.76 13.94 -3.11
CA MET A 106 11.50 14.42 -2.53
C MET A 106 11.69 15.04 -1.14
N LEU A 107 12.58 14.47 -0.31
CA LEU A 107 12.88 14.99 1.02
C LEU A 107 13.79 16.24 1.03
N ASP A 108 14.46 16.55 -0.09
CA ASP A 108 15.38 17.67 -0.17
C ASP A 108 14.64 19.02 -0.24
N ASN A 109 14.93 19.91 0.72
CA ASN A 109 14.28 21.22 0.88
C ASN A 109 14.48 22.15 -0.31
N ARG A 110 15.52 21.94 -1.13
CA ARG A 110 15.69 22.73 -2.34
C ARG A 110 14.61 22.41 -3.37
N LYS A 111 14.07 21.18 -3.37
CA LYS A 111 12.98 20.77 -4.30
C LYS A 111 11.61 21.03 -3.71
N PHE A 112 11.40 20.61 -2.46
CA PHE A 112 10.15 20.84 -1.73
C PHE A 112 10.47 21.48 -0.38
N PRO A 113 10.49 22.82 -0.32
CA PRO A 113 10.77 23.53 0.91
C PRO A 113 9.80 23.12 2.01
N ARG A 114 10.32 22.88 3.22
CA ARG A 114 9.50 22.51 4.38
C ARG A 114 8.33 23.46 4.60
N GLY A 115 8.49 24.77 4.36
CA GLY A 115 7.46 25.79 4.55
C GLY A 115 6.35 25.81 3.50
N GLU A 116 6.41 24.96 2.47
CA GLU A 116 5.36 24.84 1.43
C GLU A 116 5.01 23.38 1.15
N ARG A 117 5.51 22.44 1.96
CA ARG A 117 5.45 21.00 1.70
C ARG A 117 4.03 20.49 1.81
N PHE A 118 3.29 20.90 2.84
CA PHE A 118 1.88 20.54 2.98
C PHE A 118 1.06 21.09 1.82
N LYS A 119 1.24 22.37 1.46
CA LYS A 119 0.54 22.97 0.31
C LYS A 119 0.83 22.20 -1.00
N THR A 120 2.10 21.87 -1.25
CA THR A 120 2.55 21.32 -2.54
C THR A 120 2.32 19.82 -2.66
N LEU A 121 2.67 19.07 -1.61
CA LEU A 121 2.66 17.60 -1.58
C LEU A 121 1.56 17.03 -0.70
N GLY A 122 1.05 17.79 0.27
CA GLY A 122 0.13 17.29 1.29
C GLY A 122 0.78 16.40 2.34
N LEU A 123 2.11 16.31 2.35
CA LEU A 123 2.85 15.61 3.38
C LEU A 123 2.91 16.45 4.66
N VAL A 124 2.97 15.76 5.79
CA VAL A 124 3.01 16.38 7.11
C VAL A 124 4.44 16.44 7.60
N ASN A 125 4.89 17.64 7.97
CA ASN A 125 6.19 17.83 8.61
C ASN A 125 6.17 17.23 10.01
N GLU A 126 7.24 16.55 10.38
CA GLU A 126 7.38 15.95 11.71
C GLU A 126 7.55 17.05 12.77
N PRO A 127 6.71 17.08 13.83
CA PRO A 127 6.94 17.99 14.96
C PRO A 127 8.31 17.73 15.59
N GLY A 128 9.01 18.79 16.01
CA GLY A 128 10.39 18.69 16.51
C GLY A 128 11.47 18.81 15.42
N PHE A 129 11.10 19.20 14.20
CA PHE A 129 12.02 19.49 13.09
C PHE A 129 11.88 20.91 12.56
N ARG A 130 12.96 21.44 11.99
CA ARG A 130 13.01 22.71 11.25
C ARG A 130 13.64 22.54 9.87
N ALA A 131 13.50 23.55 9.01
CA ALA A 131 14.21 23.58 7.73
C ALA A 131 15.74 23.59 7.95
N PRO A 132 16.53 22.97 7.05
CA PRO A 132 17.98 22.94 7.16
C PRO A 132 18.60 24.33 7.09
N SER A 133 19.58 24.56 7.97
CA SER A 133 20.46 25.74 7.95
C SER A 133 21.66 25.55 7.04
N LYS A 134 22.05 24.29 6.79
CA LYS A 134 23.14 23.87 5.91
C LYS A 134 22.83 22.48 5.35
N SER A 135 23.59 22.08 4.34
CA SER A 135 23.56 20.69 3.89
C SER A 135 24.18 19.74 4.92
N ASP A 136 23.77 18.48 4.88
CA ASP A 136 24.43 17.40 5.60
C ASP A 136 25.84 17.10 5.03
N GLU A 137 26.50 16.08 5.57
CA GLU A 137 27.85 15.65 5.13
C GLU A 137 27.92 15.18 3.67
N PHE A 138 26.76 14.89 3.06
CA PHE A 138 26.63 14.45 1.67
C PHE A 138 26.10 15.55 0.75
N GLY A 139 25.92 16.78 1.23
CA GLY A 139 25.42 17.89 0.41
C GLY A 139 23.90 17.87 0.18
N LEU A 140 23.14 17.11 0.98
CA LEU A 140 21.67 17.06 0.94
C LEU A 140 21.07 18.07 1.92
N TRP A 141 19.93 18.67 1.56
CA TRP A 141 19.23 19.66 2.40
C TRP A 141 18.01 19.03 3.06
N LEU A 142 18.24 18.14 4.01
CA LEU A 142 17.22 17.42 4.76
C LEU A 142 16.79 18.21 6.01
N ASP A 143 15.57 18.02 6.50
CA ASP A 143 15.10 18.70 7.70
C ASP A 143 16.01 18.40 8.91
N GLU A 144 16.24 19.41 9.75
CA GLU A 144 17.08 19.33 10.94
C GLU A 144 16.24 19.04 12.19
N SER A 145 16.64 18.04 12.96
CA SER A 145 16.08 17.79 14.29
C SER A 145 16.40 18.96 15.21
N VAL A 146 15.39 19.53 15.87
CA VAL A 146 15.60 20.51 16.96
C VAL A 146 15.67 19.86 18.33
N GLU A 147 15.10 18.66 18.44
CA GLU A 147 15.09 17.82 19.64
C GLU A 147 15.58 16.41 19.27
N PRO A 148 16.18 15.65 20.21
CA PRO A 148 16.52 14.26 19.94
C PRO A 148 15.27 13.41 19.72
N GLU A 149 15.39 12.36 18.91
CA GLU A 149 14.30 11.39 18.75
C GLU A 149 13.95 10.75 20.11
N PRO A 150 12.66 10.52 20.42
CA PRO A 150 12.27 9.90 21.67
C PRO A 150 13.02 8.58 21.94
N PRO A 151 13.46 8.33 23.18
CA PRO A 151 14.19 7.12 23.51
C PRO A 151 13.34 5.86 23.31
N GLY A 152 13.98 4.76 22.92
CA GLY A 152 13.31 3.47 22.70
C GLY A 152 13.05 3.13 21.23
N ILE A 153 13.40 4.03 20.30
CA ILE A 153 13.43 3.75 18.87
C ILE A 153 14.85 3.33 18.48
N ASP A 154 14.99 2.09 18.00
CA ASP A 154 16.25 1.60 17.45
C ASP A 154 16.40 2.06 16.00
N GLU A 155 17.30 3.01 15.75
CA GLU A 155 17.58 3.55 14.42
C GLU A 155 18.03 2.46 13.42
N ALA A 156 18.67 1.37 13.87
CA ALA A 156 19.06 0.27 12.99
C ALA A 156 17.85 -0.51 12.47
N VAL A 157 16.73 -0.50 13.20
CA VAL A 157 15.48 -1.19 12.88
C VAL A 157 14.50 -0.26 12.15
N TYR A 158 14.37 1.00 12.61
CA TYR A 158 13.35 1.95 12.14
C TYR A 158 13.91 3.08 11.27
N GLY A 159 15.22 3.10 11.04
CA GLY A 159 15.92 4.23 10.40
C GLY A 159 15.93 5.45 11.32
N ARG A 160 16.57 6.54 10.90
CA ARG A 160 16.47 7.85 11.58
C ARG A 160 15.34 8.69 10.95
N PRO A 161 14.75 9.64 11.68
CA PRO A 161 13.71 10.52 11.12
C PRO A 161 14.23 11.35 9.96
N SER A 162 13.36 11.59 8.98
CA SER A 162 13.64 12.48 7.84
C SER A 162 13.15 13.92 8.06
N GLY A 163 12.35 14.15 9.10
CA GLY A 163 11.57 15.38 9.31
C GLY A 163 10.23 15.42 8.55
N VAL A 164 9.88 14.33 7.85
CA VAL A 164 8.59 14.15 7.18
C VAL A 164 7.94 12.86 7.69
N LEU A 165 6.72 12.95 8.22
CA LEU A 165 6.06 11.81 8.84
C LEU A 165 5.86 10.65 7.86
N GLY A 166 6.19 9.45 8.32
CA GLY A 166 6.12 8.23 7.52
C GLY A 166 7.30 7.99 6.58
N PHE A 167 8.31 8.86 6.55
CA PHE A 167 9.55 8.65 5.79
C PHE A 167 10.76 8.58 6.72
N ARG A 168 11.54 7.50 6.60
CA ARG A 168 12.71 7.22 7.45
C ARG A 168 13.96 7.04 6.61
N LEU A 169 15.11 7.48 7.12
CA LEU A 169 16.38 7.40 6.42
C LEU A 169 17.22 6.25 6.97
N PHE A 170 17.70 5.40 6.08
CA PHE A 170 18.61 4.30 6.38
C PHE A 170 19.93 4.53 5.66
N PRO A 171 21.09 4.29 6.30
CA PRO A 171 22.36 4.23 5.58
C PRO A 171 22.26 3.23 4.43
N ASN A 172 22.76 3.61 3.24
CA ASN A 172 22.79 2.68 2.12
C ASN A 172 24.02 1.75 2.25
N PRO A 173 23.85 0.44 2.46
CA PRO A 173 24.99 -0.48 2.58
C PRO A 173 25.86 -0.55 1.32
N GLU A 174 25.33 -0.16 0.16
CA GLU A 174 26.08 -0.11 -1.09
C GLU A 174 26.92 1.17 -1.23
N PHE A 175 26.68 2.19 -0.39
CA PHE A 175 27.41 3.45 -0.39
C PHE A 175 28.78 3.32 0.30
N ASN A 176 29.63 2.48 -0.28
CA ASN A 176 31.00 2.23 0.16
C ASN A 176 31.94 3.39 -0.22
N GLU A 177 33.25 3.24 0.06
CA GLU A 177 34.24 4.28 -0.21
C GLU A 177 34.30 4.70 -1.69
N GLU A 178 34.12 3.75 -2.62
CA GLU A 178 34.12 4.02 -4.05
C GLU A 178 32.86 4.78 -4.50
N ALA A 179 31.70 4.43 -3.95
CA ALA A 179 30.48 5.20 -4.15
C ALA A 179 30.62 6.61 -3.56
N ARG A 180 31.21 6.74 -2.36
CA ARG A 180 31.46 8.03 -1.71
C ARG A 180 32.39 8.93 -2.52
N LYS A 181 33.45 8.39 -3.15
CA LYS A 181 34.34 9.15 -4.05
C LYS A 181 33.62 9.67 -5.31
N LYS A 182 32.60 8.95 -5.79
CA LYS A 182 31.80 9.33 -6.96
C LYS A 182 30.62 10.24 -6.61
N TRP A 183 30.29 10.35 -5.32
CA TRP A 183 29.16 11.11 -4.85
C TRP A 183 29.42 12.62 -4.91
N ASP A 184 28.45 13.35 -5.47
CA ASP A 184 28.43 14.81 -5.49
C ASP A 184 27.01 15.30 -5.21
N GLY A 185 26.79 15.85 -4.01
CA GLY A 185 25.49 16.33 -3.57
C GLY A 185 24.96 17.56 -4.33
N LYS A 186 25.86 18.35 -4.96
CA LYS A 186 25.46 19.47 -5.81
C LYS A 186 24.94 18.93 -7.14
N ARG A 187 25.68 18.03 -7.79
CA ARG A 187 25.26 17.37 -9.04
C ARG A 187 24.02 16.52 -8.86
N PHE A 188 23.87 15.85 -7.71
CA PHE A 188 22.64 15.12 -7.40
C PHE A 188 21.39 16.01 -7.48
N TYR A 189 21.51 17.29 -7.14
CA TYR A 189 20.40 18.23 -7.27
C TYR A 189 20.31 18.85 -8.68
N GLU A 190 21.41 19.36 -9.21
CA GLU A 190 21.44 20.26 -10.39
C GLU A 190 21.66 19.57 -11.74
N ASP A 191 22.25 18.36 -11.78
CA ASP A 191 22.72 17.72 -13.01
C ASP A 191 21.91 16.47 -13.37
N ALA A 192 21.00 16.60 -14.35
CA ALA A 192 20.13 15.51 -14.80
C ALA A 192 20.89 14.29 -15.31
N ALA A 193 22.03 14.47 -15.97
CA ALA A 193 22.84 13.35 -16.43
C ALA A 193 23.46 12.56 -15.26
N TYR A 194 23.64 13.22 -14.11
CA TYR A 194 24.14 12.59 -12.90
C TYR A 194 23.03 11.91 -12.10
N TYR A 195 21.95 12.62 -11.75
CA TYR A 195 20.91 12.05 -10.88
C TYR A 195 19.96 11.07 -11.58
N ASN A 196 19.90 11.08 -12.92
CA ASN A 196 19.18 10.07 -13.69
C ASN A 196 20.06 8.85 -14.04
N ASP A 197 21.34 8.82 -13.62
CA ASP A 197 22.17 7.61 -13.75
C ASP A 197 21.58 6.49 -12.89
N ASN A 198 21.13 5.41 -13.53
CA ASN A 198 20.57 4.24 -12.85
C ASN A 198 21.61 3.47 -12.02
N LYS A 199 22.90 3.77 -12.16
CA LYS A 199 23.99 3.22 -11.34
C LYS A 199 24.39 4.14 -10.19
N LEU A 200 23.75 5.30 -10.04
CA LEU A 200 24.03 6.20 -8.93
C LEU A 200 23.64 5.52 -7.60
N ILE A 201 24.64 5.37 -6.73
CA ILE A 201 24.45 4.88 -5.37
C ILE A 201 24.28 6.09 -4.45
N ARG A 202 23.10 6.20 -3.83
CA ARG A 202 22.75 7.28 -2.91
C ARG A 202 23.28 6.99 -1.50
N PRO A 203 23.62 8.00 -0.69
CA PRO A 203 24.11 7.80 0.68
C PRO A 203 23.06 7.21 1.62
N TYR A 204 21.78 7.52 1.37
CA TYR A 204 20.65 7.03 2.14
C TYR A 204 19.64 6.31 1.25
N ARG A 205 19.01 5.29 1.83
CA ARG A 205 17.77 4.70 1.34
C ARG A 205 16.60 5.25 2.15
N VAL A 206 15.47 5.53 1.50
CA VAL A 206 14.27 6.07 2.17
C VAL A 206 13.28 4.94 2.39
N GLY A 207 12.97 4.63 3.65
CA GLY A 207 11.88 3.72 4.02
C GLY A 207 10.58 4.49 4.18
N VAL A 208 9.47 3.82 3.85
CA VAL A 208 8.11 4.39 3.90
C VAL A 208 7.26 3.58 4.87
N ALA A 209 6.62 4.24 5.83
CA ALA A 209 5.64 3.61 6.71
C ALA A 209 4.20 3.95 6.25
N CYS A 210 3.21 3.20 6.74
CA CYS A 210 1.81 3.45 6.40
C CYS A 210 1.36 4.87 6.81
N GLY A 211 1.96 5.41 7.87
CA GLY A 211 1.78 6.79 8.30
C GLY A 211 1.99 7.85 7.20
N ALA A 212 2.83 7.60 6.19
CA ALA A 212 3.07 8.55 5.10
C ALA A 212 1.79 8.90 4.31
N CYS A 213 0.91 7.92 4.15
CA CYS A 213 -0.36 8.07 3.44
C CYS A 213 -1.54 8.31 4.39
N HIS A 214 -1.41 7.96 5.68
CA HIS A 214 -2.55 7.92 6.61
C HIS A 214 -2.54 8.99 7.69
N ILE A 215 -1.39 9.61 7.98
CA ILE A 215 -1.28 10.72 8.93
C ILE A 215 -1.69 12.02 8.25
N ALA A 216 -2.61 12.75 8.88
CA ALA A 216 -3.04 14.08 8.44
C ALA A 216 -3.50 14.94 9.63
N PRO A 217 -3.72 16.24 9.42
CA PRO A 217 -4.37 17.11 10.39
C PRO A 217 -5.65 16.50 10.98
N ASN A 218 -5.74 16.49 12.31
CA ASN A 218 -6.93 16.12 13.04
C ASN A 218 -8.01 17.20 12.82
N PRO A 219 -9.15 16.88 12.18
CA PRO A 219 -10.17 17.88 11.86
C PRO A 219 -10.87 18.46 13.10
N SER A 220 -10.83 17.77 14.25
CA SER A 220 -11.36 18.28 15.53
C SER A 220 -10.36 19.18 16.26
N ASN A 221 -9.08 19.16 15.85
CA ASN A 221 -8.03 20.02 16.42
C ASN A 221 -6.98 20.35 15.34
N PRO A 222 -7.36 21.03 14.25
CA PRO A 222 -6.45 21.26 13.14
C PRO A 222 -5.30 22.20 13.57
N PRO A 223 -4.11 22.05 12.98
CA PRO A 223 -3.02 22.97 13.26
C PRO A 223 -3.36 24.37 12.74
N ALA A 224 -2.96 25.40 13.48
CA ALA A 224 -3.08 26.78 13.03
C ALA A 224 -2.17 27.07 11.82
N ASP A 225 -1.02 26.39 11.78
CA ASP A 225 -0.09 26.37 10.65
C ASP A 225 0.17 24.92 10.24
N PRO A 226 -0.34 24.45 9.08
CA PRO A 226 -0.16 23.08 8.64
C PRO A 226 1.29 22.73 8.29
N GLU A 227 2.16 23.72 8.07
CA GLU A 227 3.59 23.49 7.85
C GLU A 227 4.36 23.34 9.17
N ASN A 228 3.75 23.69 10.31
CA ASN A 228 4.31 23.55 11.66
C ASN A 228 3.30 22.92 12.63
N PRO A 229 2.82 21.69 12.37
CA PRO A 229 1.88 21.02 13.25
C PRO A 229 2.54 20.63 14.57
N ARG A 230 1.73 20.47 15.62
CA ARG A 230 2.12 19.78 16.86
C ARG A 230 1.52 18.38 16.89
N TRP A 231 2.06 17.49 17.71
CA TRP A 231 1.60 16.09 17.77
C TRP A 231 0.09 15.97 18.04
N GLU A 232 -0.48 16.82 18.90
CA GLU A 232 -1.92 16.82 19.20
C GLU A 232 -2.81 17.29 18.05
N ASN A 233 -2.23 17.88 17.00
CA ASN A 233 -2.93 18.31 15.81
C ASN A 233 -3.07 17.21 14.75
N LEU A 234 -2.61 15.99 15.02
CA LEU A 234 -2.50 14.93 14.02
C LEU A 234 -3.34 13.71 14.37
N ALA A 235 -3.90 13.08 13.33
CA ALA A 235 -4.60 11.81 13.38
C ALA A 235 -3.85 10.79 12.51
N SER A 236 -3.63 9.59 13.04
CA SER A 236 -2.68 8.61 12.48
C SER A 236 -3.25 7.68 11.40
N ALA A 237 -4.56 7.43 11.42
CA ALA A 237 -5.23 6.55 10.46
C ALA A 237 -6.47 7.18 9.80
N ILE A 238 -6.48 8.52 9.68
CA ILE A 238 -7.59 9.25 9.04
C ILE A 238 -7.58 9.12 7.50
N GLY A 239 -6.43 8.73 6.93
CA GLY A 239 -6.22 8.74 5.49
C GLY A 239 -5.97 10.17 5.02
N ASN A 240 -4.73 10.47 4.62
CA ASN A 240 -4.33 11.85 4.33
C ASN A 240 -5.05 12.37 3.10
N GLN A 241 -6.08 13.20 3.30
CA GLN A 241 -6.91 13.72 2.20
C GLN A 241 -6.19 14.79 1.36
N TYR A 242 -5.02 15.24 1.81
CA TYR A 242 -4.27 16.33 1.20
C TYR A 242 -3.11 15.82 0.33
N ILE A 243 -2.70 14.55 0.48
CA ILE A 243 -1.55 14.02 -0.24
C ILE A 243 -1.74 14.10 -1.76
N ASN A 244 -0.75 14.63 -2.46
CA ASN A 244 -0.62 14.51 -3.90
C ASN A 244 0.36 13.37 -4.19
N GLU A 245 -0.15 12.14 -4.17
CA GLU A 245 0.67 10.92 -4.24
C GLU A 245 1.59 10.93 -5.48
N GLY A 246 1.10 11.38 -6.63
CA GLY A 246 1.91 11.47 -7.85
C GLY A 246 3.14 12.36 -7.69
N LYS A 247 3.00 13.55 -7.08
CA LYS A 247 4.13 14.42 -6.79
C LYS A 247 5.06 13.88 -5.72
N VAL A 248 4.55 13.11 -4.76
CA VAL A 248 5.34 12.52 -3.69
C VAL A 248 6.24 11.40 -4.23
N PHE A 249 5.65 10.41 -4.91
CA PHE A 249 6.37 9.19 -5.27
C PHE A 249 7.02 9.23 -6.65
N ALA A 250 6.63 10.17 -7.52
CA ALA A 250 7.23 10.39 -8.83
C ALA A 250 7.65 11.87 -8.99
N CYS A 251 8.39 12.38 -8.01
CA CYS A 251 8.64 13.81 -7.85
C CYS A 251 9.43 14.49 -8.98
N ASN A 252 10.09 13.71 -9.86
CA ASN A 252 10.89 14.24 -10.96
C ASN A 252 10.19 14.10 -12.33
N VAL A 253 8.92 13.67 -12.39
CA VAL A 253 8.16 13.67 -13.64
C VAL A 253 7.87 15.09 -14.12
N GLU A 254 8.13 15.36 -15.39
CA GLU A 254 7.98 16.69 -15.99
C GLU A 254 6.73 16.80 -16.86
N LYS A 255 6.18 18.02 -16.92
CA LYS A 255 4.97 18.34 -17.68
C LYS A 255 5.12 17.97 -19.16
N GLY A 256 4.06 17.42 -19.75
CA GLY A 256 4.03 16.99 -21.16
C GLY A 256 4.44 15.54 -21.40
N GLY A 257 4.99 14.83 -20.40
CA GLY A 257 5.18 13.38 -20.46
C GLY A 257 3.90 12.61 -20.09
N PHE A 258 3.68 11.44 -20.71
CA PHE A 258 2.51 10.60 -20.40
C PHE A 258 2.36 10.30 -18.90
N PHE A 259 3.46 9.93 -18.22
CA PHE A 259 3.43 9.67 -16.78
C PHE A 259 3.04 10.91 -15.98
N TYR A 260 3.48 12.10 -16.37
CA TYR A 260 3.06 13.33 -15.69
C TYR A 260 1.56 13.56 -15.86
N GLU A 261 1.02 13.45 -17.08
CA GLU A 261 -0.40 13.71 -17.32
C GLU A 261 -1.29 12.70 -16.58
N MET A 262 -0.90 11.41 -16.58
CA MET A 262 -1.57 10.37 -15.81
C MET A 262 -1.58 10.70 -14.30
N LEU A 263 -0.45 11.11 -13.75
CA LEU A 263 -0.32 11.44 -12.32
C LEU A 263 -1.00 12.78 -11.97
N SER A 264 -1.04 13.74 -12.88
CA SER A 264 -1.68 15.03 -12.68
C SER A 264 -3.21 14.91 -12.68
N ALA A 265 -3.77 13.89 -13.34
CA ALA A 265 -5.20 13.59 -13.32
C ALA A 265 -5.66 12.96 -11.99
N GLN A 266 -4.74 12.48 -11.16
CA GLN A 266 -5.07 11.85 -9.89
C GLN A 266 -5.51 12.91 -8.85
N PRO A 267 -6.72 12.77 -8.25
CA PRO A 267 -7.17 13.69 -7.20
C PRO A 267 -6.29 13.58 -5.95
N ARG A 268 -6.16 14.69 -5.20
CA ARG A 268 -5.49 14.66 -3.89
C ARG A 268 -6.26 13.77 -2.92
N GLY A 269 -5.55 13.19 -1.96
CA GLY A 269 -6.14 12.28 -0.98
C GLY A 269 -6.44 10.88 -1.49
N THR A 270 -5.99 10.57 -2.71
CA THR A 270 -6.19 9.25 -3.32
C THR A 270 -4.86 8.53 -3.49
N SER A 271 -4.91 7.20 -3.54
CA SER A 271 -3.78 6.34 -3.86
C SER A 271 -4.12 5.34 -4.97
N ASP A 272 -3.14 5.13 -5.86
CA ASP A 272 -3.14 4.04 -6.82
C ASP A 272 -1.85 3.22 -6.76
N THR A 273 -1.88 2.18 -5.94
CA THR A 273 -0.77 1.19 -5.83
C THR A 273 -0.75 0.21 -7.00
N SER A 274 -1.82 0.11 -7.79
CA SER A 274 -1.84 -0.75 -8.98
C SER A 274 -0.86 -0.26 -10.02
N ARG A 275 -0.51 1.03 -10.08
CA ARG A 275 0.50 1.54 -11.04
C ARG A 275 1.85 0.82 -10.97
N ILE A 276 2.24 0.30 -9.80
CA ILE A 276 3.48 -0.48 -9.67
C ILE A 276 3.25 -1.90 -10.20
N ALA A 277 2.20 -2.58 -9.72
CA ALA A 277 1.75 -3.87 -10.24
C ALA A 277 0.60 -3.68 -11.24
N THR A 278 0.91 -3.06 -12.38
CA THR A 278 -0.10 -2.52 -13.29
C THR A 278 -0.98 -3.60 -13.92
N ASP A 279 -2.28 -3.37 -13.86
CA ASP A 279 -3.29 -4.06 -14.66
C ASP A 279 -3.82 -3.17 -15.80
N HIS A 280 -3.14 -2.05 -16.07
CA HIS A 280 -3.46 -1.04 -17.08
C HIS A 280 -4.76 -0.26 -16.82
N ILE A 281 -5.25 -0.27 -15.58
CA ILE A 281 -6.45 0.46 -15.18
C ILE A 281 -6.03 1.57 -14.21
N ASN A 282 -6.14 2.83 -14.66
CA ASN A 282 -5.90 3.98 -13.80
C ASN A 282 -7.02 4.11 -12.77
N ASN A 283 -6.73 3.84 -11.50
CA ASN A 283 -7.72 3.59 -10.47
C ASN A 283 -7.36 4.22 -9.11
N PRO A 284 -7.09 5.53 -9.07
CA PRO A 284 -6.91 6.22 -7.81
C PRO A 284 -8.22 6.18 -7.02
N ASN A 285 -8.11 5.99 -5.71
CA ASN A 285 -9.25 6.08 -4.80
C ASN A 285 -8.80 6.64 -3.46
N ALA A 286 -9.74 7.20 -2.70
CA ALA A 286 -9.51 7.78 -1.40
C ALA A 286 -8.67 6.84 -0.52
N ILE A 287 -7.70 7.41 0.18
CA ILE A 287 -7.01 6.70 1.23
C ILE A 287 -8.00 6.61 2.39
N ASN A 288 -8.56 5.42 2.59
CA ASN A 288 -9.67 5.25 3.52
C ASN A 288 -9.23 5.46 4.98
N PRO A 289 -10.08 6.11 5.79
CA PRO A 289 -9.91 6.08 7.23
C PRO A 289 -10.17 4.68 7.78
N ILE A 290 -9.51 4.34 8.89
CA ILE A 290 -9.72 3.05 9.58
C ILE A 290 -10.42 3.33 10.90
N PHE A 291 -11.75 3.26 10.90
CA PHE A 291 -12.58 3.55 12.07
C PHE A 291 -13.52 2.41 12.44
N LEU A 292 -13.80 2.32 13.75
CA LEU A 292 -14.78 1.40 14.32
C LEU A 292 -14.50 -0.07 13.96
N LEU A 293 -13.23 -0.47 13.92
CA LEU A 293 -12.85 -1.82 13.50
C LEU A 293 -13.52 -2.92 14.32
N ALA A 294 -13.61 -2.75 15.65
CA ALA A 294 -14.26 -3.72 16.53
C ALA A 294 -15.74 -3.94 16.15
N GLU A 295 -16.42 -2.87 15.75
CA GLU A 295 -17.82 -2.95 15.34
C GLU A 295 -17.98 -3.57 13.95
N ARG A 296 -17.06 -3.26 13.01
CA ARG A 296 -17.00 -3.92 11.71
C ARG A 296 -16.80 -5.43 11.87
N GLU A 297 -15.89 -5.86 12.74
CA GLU A 297 -15.68 -7.27 13.07
C GLU A 297 -16.92 -7.91 13.72
N ARG A 298 -17.62 -7.19 14.61
CA ARG A 298 -18.85 -7.65 15.24
C ARG A 298 -19.94 -7.91 14.20
N ILE A 299 -20.13 -6.98 13.26
CA ILE A 299 -21.13 -7.09 12.19
C ILE A 299 -20.75 -8.17 11.18
N ALA A 300 -19.47 -8.29 10.82
CA ALA A 300 -19.00 -9.34 9.92
C ALA A 300 -19.35 -10.75 10.41
N LYS A 301 -19.35 -10.99 11.73
CA LYS A 301 -19.76 -12.27 12.34
C LYS A 301 -21.24 -12.62 12.12
N LEU A 302 -22.07 -11.64 11.76
CA LEU A 302 -23.49 -11.81 11.47
C LEU A 302 -23.76 -11.93 9.96
N ALA A 303 -22.78 -11.58 9.13
CA ALA A 303 -22.87 -11.67 7.69
C ALA A 303 -22.55 -13.10 7.19
N THR A 304 -22.85 -13.36 5.91
CA THR A 304 -22.39 -14.57 5.25
C THR A 304 -20.85 -14.58 5.24
N PRO A 305 -20.21 -15.64 5.75
CA PRO A 305 -18.76 -15.77 5.70
C PRO A 305 -18.21 -15.75 4.27
N GLU A 306 -16.98 -15.27 4.12
CA GLU A 306 -16.23 -15.37 2.88
C GLU A 306 -15.46 -16.70 2.85
N LYS A 307 -15.29 -17.26 1.65
CA LYS A 307 -14.51 -18.49 1.43
C LYS A 307 -13.07 -18.17 1.07
N MET A 308 -12.12 -18.78 1.77
CA MET A 308 -10.69 -18.69 1.50
C MET A 308 -10.17 -20.00 0.91
N GLU A 309 -9.24 -19.91 -0.03
CA GLU A 309 -8.62 -21.08 -0.66
C GLU A 309 -7.13 -20.85 -0.93
N GLY A 310 -6.42 -21.94 -1.24
CA GLY A 310 -5.05 -21.90 -1.74
C GLY A 310 -4.08 -21.25 -0.76
N GLY A 311 -3.18 -20.42 -1.27
CA GLY A 311 -2.12 -19.82 -0.47
C GLY A 311 -2.59 -18.75 0.53
N THR A 312 -3.85 -18.30 0.46
CA THR A 312 -4.45 -17.43 1.50
C THR A 312 -4.41 -18.13 2.87
N LEU A 313 -4.71 -19.44 2.91
CA LEU A 313 -4.75 -20.26 4.12
C LEU A 313 -3.37 -20.44 4.80
N ALA A 314 -2.29 -20.00 4.15
CA ALA A 314 -0.97 -20.01 4.77
C ALA A 314 -0.75 -18.84 5.75
N LEU A 315 -1.62 -17.82 5.75
CA LEU A 315 -1.55 -16.75 6.74
C LEU A 315 -2.15 -17.23 8.08
N PRO A 316 -1.47 -17.02 9.23
CA PRO A 316 -2.02 -17.43 10.51
C PRO A 316 -3.35 -16.74 10.84
N GLY A 317 -4.33 -17.53 11.27
CA GLY A 317 -5.67 -17.05 11.64
C GLY A 317 -6.70 -17.14 10.52
N GLU A 318 -6.29 -17.45 9.29
CA GLU A 318 -7.23 -17.70 8.19
C GLU A 318 -7.81 -19.12 8.24
N SER A 319 -9.08 -19.26 7.86
CA SER A 319 -9.77 -20.54 7.70
C SER A 319 -10.54 -20.57 6.38
N GLU A 320 -10.88 -21.77 5.89
CA GLU A 320 -11.58 -21.96 4.60
C GLU A 320 -12.88 -21.18 4.50
N GLU A 321 -13.56 -20.98 5.63
CA GLU A 321 -14.72 -20.13 5.74
C GLU A 321 -14.56 -19.25 6.99
N MET A 322 -14.70 -17.94 6.85
CA MET A 322 -14.58 -17.01 7.97
C MET A 322 -15.34 -15.70 7.76
N PRO A 323 -15.82 -15.06 8.84
CA PRO A 323 -16.38 -13.73 8.76
C PRO A 323 -15.30 -12.72 8.41
N VAL A 324 -15.55 -11.89 7.39
CA VAL A 324 -14.61 -10.86 6.96
C VAL A 324 -15.29 -9.51 6.95
N PRO A 325 -14.76 -8.51 7.66
CA PRO A 325 -15.17 -7.14 7.46
C PRO A 325 -14.57 -6.59 6.16
N HIS A 326 -15.39 -6.00 5.30
CA HIS A 326 -14.94 -5.39 4.04
C HIS A 326 -14.40 -3.97 4.26
N VAL A 327 -13.34 -3.86 5.09
CA VAL A 327 -12.80 -2.56 5.57
C VAL A 327 -11.99 -1.82 4.51
N LEU A 328 -11.49 -2.54 3.50
CA LEU A 328 -10.62 -1.99 2.46
C LEU A 328 -11.39 -1.62 1.18
N LYS A 329 -10.67 -0.94 0.28
CA LYS A 329 -11.13 -0.11 -0.85
C LYS A 329 -12.45 -0.53 -1.53
N ASP A 330 -12.57 -1.77 -1.98
CA ASP A 330 -13.72 -2.32 -2.73
C ASP A 330 -14.16 -3.71 -2.23
N GLY A 331 -13.60 -4.15 -1.10
CA GLY A 331 -13.76 -5.51 -0.61
C GLY A 331 -13.15 -6.57 -1.53
N ALA A 332 -12.26 -6.24 -2.46
CA ALA A 332 -11.55 -7.26 -3.24
C ALA A 332 -10.55 -8.03 -2.40
N ASP A 333 -9.97 -7.36 -1.42
CA ASP A 333 -8.96 -7.83 -0.48
C ASP A 333 -9.56 -8.38 0.82
N SER A 334 -10.71 -9.03 0.69
CA SER A 334 -11.51 -9.54 1.80
C SER A 334 -10.96 -10.87 2.31
N ILE A 335 -9.80 -10.83 2.97
CA ILE A 335 -9.19 -11.99 3.63
C ILE A 335 -8.91 -11.69 5.12
N GLY A 336 -9.90 -11.08 5.77
CA GLY A 336 -9.80 -10.68 7.17
C GLY A 336 -8.85 -9.50 7.46
N VAL A 337 -8.85 -9.05 8.71
CA VAL A 337 -8.08 -7.86 9.16
C VAL A 337 -6.58 -8.09 9.04
N ARG A 338 -6.08 -9.29 9.37
CA ARG A 338 -4.66 -9.63 9.31
C ARG A 338 -4.14 -9.59 7.88
N GLY A 339 -4.84 -10.26 6.97
CA GLY A 339 -4.50 -10.31 5.56
C GLY A 339 -4.56 -8.96 4.86
N ALA A 340 -5.63 -8.20 5.13
CA ALA A 340 -5.77 -6.81 4.72
C ALA A 340 -4.59 -5.94 5.18
N THR A 341 -4.21 -6.05 6.45
CA THR A 341 -3.15 -5.23 7.05
C THR A 341 -1.76 -5.58 6.52
N ILE A 342 -1.39 -6.87 6.44
CA ILE A 342 -0.05 -7.23 5.95
C ILE A 342 0.13 -6.90 4.46
N ARG A 343 -0.94 -6.96 3.66
CA ARG A 343 -0.92 -6.57 2.24
C ARG A 343 -0.49 -5.11 2.07
N VAL A 344 -0.89 -4.20 2.96
CA VAL A 344 -0.51 -2.78 2.79
C VAL A 344 0.99 -2.57 2.87
N TYR A 345 1.70 -3.39 3.64
CA TYR A 345 3.17 -3.37 3.69
C TYR A 345 3.79 -3.85 2.37
N VAL A 346 3.19 -4.85 1.71
CA VAL A 346 3.61 -5.27 0.36
C VAL A 346 3.36 -4.16 -0.67
N ASN A 347 2.21 -3.47 -0.60
CA ASN A 347 1.89 -2.36 -1.50
C ASN A 347 2.92 -1.22 -1.46
N ILE A 348 3.55 -0.99 -0.29
CA ILE A 348 4.60 0.03 -0.12
C ILE A 348 6.02 -0.55 -0.26
N GLY A 349 6.17 -1.82 -0.63
CA GLY A 349 7.45 -2.41 -1.06
C GLY A 349 8.06 -3.47 -0.13
N MET A 350 7.35 -3.97 0.88
CA MET A 350 7.82 -5.10 1.69
C MET A 350 8.09 -6.33 0.81
N PHE A 351 9.26 -6.95 0.99
CA PHE A 351 9.75 -8.11 0.22
C PHE A 351 9.70 -7.90 -1.31
N SER A 352 10.11 -6.72 -1.74
CA SER A 352 10.17 -6.35 -3.15
C SER A 352 11.06 -7.24 -4.01
N GLU A 353 12.07 -7.87 -3.43
CA GLU A 353 12.99 -8.82 -4.05
C GLU A 353 12.24 -9.99 -4.69
N TYR A 354 11.14 -10.43 -4.08
CA TYR A 354 10.24 -11.42 -4.66
C TYR A 354 9.10 -10.78 -5.45
N TRP A 355 8.42 -9.76 -4.89
CA TRP A 355 7.27 -9.10 -5.51
C TRP A 355 7.55 -8.65 -6.94
N LEU A 356 8.70 -8.01 -7.18
CA LEU A 356 9.07 -7.47 -8.48
C LEU A 356 9.45 -8.55 -9.51
N THR A 357 9.62 -9.81 -9.10
CA THR A 357 9.80 -10.93 -10.05
C THR A 357 8.47 -11.42 -10.62
N ARG A 358 7.34 -11.06 -9.96
CA ARG A 358 6.00 -11.51 -10.30
C ARG A 358 5.32 -10.68 -11.39
N HIS A 359 5.83 -9.49 -11.70
CA HIS A 359 5.30 -8.60 -12.73
C HIS A 359 6.40 -7.67 -13.26
N ASN A 360 6.13 -6.97 -14.36
CA ASN A 360 6.99 -5.85 -14.77
C ASN A 360 6.44 -4.56 -14.16
N ARG A 361 7.31 -3.77 -13.52
CA ARG A 361 6.92 -2.48 -12.92
C ARG A 361 6.48 -1.47 -13.99
N LEU A 362 5.51 -0.63 -13.63
CA LEU A 362 5.02 0.55 -14.39
C LEU A 362 4.41 0.25 -15.76
N ILE A 363 5.11 -0.48 -16.64
CA ILE A 363 4.71 -0.75 -18.04
C ILE A 363 3.95 -2.08 -18.16
N GLY A 364 4.14 -3.05 -17.26
CA GLY A 364 3.30 -4.26 -17.24
C GLY A 364 3.38 -5.17 -18.46
N LEU A 365 4.52 -5.24 -19.16
CA LEU A 365 4.68 -6.07 -20.37
C LEU A 365 4.64 -7.58 -20.10
N LYS A 366 4.82 -7.99 -18.84
CA LYS A 366 4.75 -9.39 -18.40
C LYS A 366 3.44 -9.60 -17.67
N SER A 367 2.73 -10.68 -18.00
CA SER A 367 1.57 -11.12 -17.23
C SER A 367 1.92 -11.23 -15.75
N GLN A 368 1.03 -10.71 -14.91
CA GLN A 368 1.18 -10.84 -13.47
C GLN A 368 1.21 -12.29 -13.05
N GLN A 369 1.84 -12.54 -11.90
CA GLN A 369 1.81 -13.79 -11.17
C GLN A 369 1.45 -13.47 -9.71
N PRO A 370 0.86 -14.41 -8.96
CA PRO A 370 0.57 -14.20 -7.55
C PRO A 370 1.80 -13.84 -6.72
N PHE A 371 1.64 -12.90 -5.79
CA PHE A 371 2.52 -12.82 -4.62
C PHE A 371 2.08 -13.91 -3.62
N GLU A 372 2.87 -14.97 -3.51
CA GLU A 372 2.51 -16.12 -2.69
C GLU A 372 2.84 -15.91 -1.20
N ILE A 373 1.82 -15.85 -0.35
CA ILE A 373 1.97 -15.83 1.12
C ILE A 373 2.86 -16.98 1.65
N PRO A 374 2.69 -18.26 1.25
CA PRO A 374 3.58 -19.34 1.70
C PRO A 374 5.05 -19.06 1.38
N TYR A 375 5.32 -18.48 0.21
CA TYR A 375 6.67 -18.11 -0.21
C TYR A 375 7.23 -17.01 0.68
N ALA A 376 6.46 -15.94 0.91
CA ALA A 376 6.85 -14.84 1.79
C ALA A 376 7.17 -15.30 3.21
N ARG A 377 6.33 -16.16 3.80
CA ARG A 377 6.57 -16.74 5.13
C ARG A 377 7.87 -17.52 5.21
N LYS A 378 8.20 -18.28 4.16
CA LYS A 378 9.43 -19.07 4.09
C LYS A 378 10.67 -18.22 3.79
N HIS A 379 10.56 -17.18 2.95
CA HIS A 379 11.72 -16.51 2.34
C HIS A 379 11.98 -15.07 2.80
N SER A 380 11.09 -14.46 3.56
CA SER A 380 11.27 -13.10 4.07
C SER A 380 11.24 -13.05 5.60
N VAL A 381 12.28 -12.47 6.21
CA VAL A 381 12.29 -12.14 7.65
C VAL A 381 11.41 -10.92 7.91
N PHE A 382 11.40 -9.92 7.04
CA PHE A 382 10.55 -8.73 7.18
C PHE A 382 9.05 -9.09 7.14
N TRP A 383 8.65 -10.04 6.30
CA TRP A 383 7.29 -10.59 6.32
C TRP A 383 6.94 -11.15 7.70
N ARG A 384 7.77 -12.05 8.24
CA ARG A 384 7.50 -12.69 9.54
C ARG A 384 7.52 -11.69 10.69
N ALA A 385 8.44 -10.72 10.67
CA ALA A 385 8.46 -9.64 11.65
C ALA A 385 7.18 -8.80 11.57
N THR A 386 6.66 -8.54 10.37
CA THR A 386 5.38 -7.84 10.17
C THR A 386 4.19 -8.69 10.63
N GLU A 387 4.21 -10.01 10.37
CA GLU A 387 3.20 -10.98 10.84
C GLU A 387 3.05 -10.97 12.38
N GLU A 388 4.16 -10.84 13.12
CA GLU A 388 4.18 -10.72 14.59
C GLU A 388 3.61 -9.40 15.13
N ARG A 389 3.43 -8.38 14.29
CA ARG A 389 2.92 -7.06 14.67
C ARG A 389 1.43 -6.87 14.40
N LEU A 390 0.80 -7.75 13.61
CA LEU A 390 -0.55 -7.54 13.09
C LEU A 390 -1.61 -7.42 14.19
N ASP A 391 -1.49 -8.21 15.27
CA ASP A 391 -2.47 -8.16 16.37
C ASP A 391 -2.39 -6.84 17.14
N ASN A 392 -1.20 -6.29 17.30
CA ASN A 392 -0.99 -4.98 17.93
C ASN A 392 -1.60 -3.86 17.07
N ILE A 393 -1.37 -3.89 15.75
CA ILE A 393 -1.99 -2.93 14.82
C ILE A 393 -3.51 -3.04 14.87
N ALA A 394 -4.06 -4.25 14.84
CA ALA A 394 -5.51 -4.47 14.92
C ALA A 394 -6.07 -3.99 16.27
N ALA A 395 -5.37 -4.23 17.38
CA ALA A 395 -5.75 -3.70 18.70
C ALA A 395 -5.83 -2.17 18.68
N PHE A 396 -4.82 -1.51 18.12
CA PHE A 396 -4.83 -0.05 17.96
C PHE A 396 -6.01 0.45 17.11
N PHE A 397 -6.26 -0.15 15.94
CA PHE A 397 -7.38 0.24 15.07
C PHE A 397 -8.76 0.08 15.72
N ARG A 398 -8.94 -0.87 16.65
CA ARG A 398 -10.19 -1.00 17.42
C ARG A 398 -10.46 0.20 18.34
N ARG A 399 -9.46 1.04 18.60
CA ARG A 399 -9.59 2.27 19.41
C ARG A 399 -10.02 3.49 18.60
N LEU A 400 -9.86 3.44 17.28
CA LEU A 400 -10.08 4.59 16.41
C LEU A 400 -11.56 4.81 16.10
N LYS A 401 -11.98 6.07 16.21
CA LYS A 401 -13.36 6.54 16.00
C LYS A 401 -13.40 7.61 14.90
N PRO A 402 -14.53 7.77 14.19
CA PRO A 402 -14.68 8.83 13.22
C PRO A 402 -14.66 10.21 13.90
N PHE A 403 -14.26 11.22 13.13
CA PHE A 403 -14.35 12.61 13.54
C PHE A 403 -15.69 13.18 13.08
N HIS A 404 -16.51 13.66 14.02
CA HIS A 404 -17.80 14.24 13.67
C HIS A 404 -17.68 15.74 13.39
N LEU A 405 -18.44 16.22 12.41
CA LEU A 405 -18.54 17.66 12.12
C LEU A 405 -19.05 18.47 13.33
N ALA A 406 -19.84 17.84 14.21
CA ALA A 406 -20.30 18.45 15.45
C ALA A 406 -19.17 18.79 16.43
N ASP A 407 -18.02 18.12 16.31
CA ASP A 407 -16.84 18.29 17.16
C ASP A 407 -15.78 19.19 16.51
N ALA A 408 -16.03 19.70 15.31
CA ALA A 408 -15.10 20.56 14.58
C ALA A 408 -15.04 21.99 15.17
N SER A 409 -13.85 22.59 15.14
CA SER A 409 -13.67 24.01 15.47
C SER A 409 -14.52 24.89 14.53
N GLY A 410 -15.33 25.80 15.08
CA GLY A 410 -16.21 26.65 14.27
C GLY A 410 -17.56 26.02 13.90
N ARG A 411 -17.96 24.92 14.57
CA ARG A 411 -19.24 24.20 14.41
C ARG A 411 -20.46 25.06 14.02
N PRO A 412 -20.78 26.20 14.66
CA PRO A 412 -22.00 26.95 14.33
C PRO A 412 -22.10 27.38 12.86
N ALA A 413 -20.98 27.47 12.14
CA ALA A 413 -20.96 27.81 10.71
C ALA A 413 -21.37 26.64 9.79
N TYR A 414 -21.31 25.39 10.28
CA TYR A 414 -21.43 24.19 9.44
C TYR A 414 -22.66 23.33 9.73
N VAL A 415 -23.27 23.48 10.91
CA VAL A 415 -24.42 22.67 11.33
C VAL A 415 -25.58 23.58 11.72
N THR A 416 -26.72 23.42 11.04
CA THR A 416 -27.95 24.13 11.39
C THR A 416 -28.44 23.75 12.79
N THR A 417 -28.98 24.73 13.51
CA THR A 417 -29.64 24.53 14.81
C THR A 417 -31.16 24.41 14.69
N ASP A 418 -31.71 24.53 13.46
CA ASP A 418 -33.14 24.36 13.19
C ASP A 418 -33.54 22.89 13.36
N SER A 419 -34.27 22.61 14.45
CA SER A 419 -34.72 21.27 14.79
C SER A 419 -35.66 20.67 13.74
N THR A 420 -36.44 21.49 13.04
CA THR A 420 -37.36 21.04 11.99
C THR A 420 -36.57 20.55 10.78
N VAL A 421 -35.56 21.31 10.35
CA VAL A 421 -34.66 20.89 9.27
C VAL A 421 -33.89 19.63 9.64
N MET A 422 -33.35 19.56 10.86
CA MET A 422 -32.63 18.37 11.34
C MET A 422 -33.53 17.13 11.41
N THR A 423 -34.77 17.29 11.88
CA THR A 423 -35.74 16.19 11.95
C THR A 423 -36.08 15.69 10.56
N ARG A 424 -36.35 16.61 9.62
CA ARG A 424 -36.62 16.23 8.24
C ARG A 424 -35.43 15.52 7.60
N GLY A 425 -34.20 15.98 7.86
CA GLY A 425 -32.98 15.33 7.38
C GLY A 425 -32.85 13.89 7.89
N LYS A 426 -33.16 13.63 9.16
CA LYS A 426 -33.16 12.26 9.73
C LYS A 426 -34.17 11.35 9.02
N GLU A 427 -35.38 11.83 8.77
CA GLU A 427 -36.40 11.06 8.02
C GLU A 427 -35.94 10.73 6.61
N VAL A 428 -35.42 11.72 5.88
CA VAL A 428 -34.91 11.53 4.51
C VAL A 428 -33.78 10.50 4.50
N PHE A 429 -32.85 10.60 5.45
CA PHE A 429 -31.76 9.64 5.60
C PHE A 429 -32.28 8.23 5.89
N ALA A 430 -33.22 8.07 6.84
CA ALA A 430 -33.81 6.78 7.17
C ALA A 430 -34.49 6.11 5.96
N GLU A 431 -35.21 6.89 5.16
CA GLU A 431 -36.02 6.37 4.06
C GLU A 431 -35.23 6.12 2.77
N SER A 432 -34.14 6.84 2.56
CA SER A 432 -33.44 6.89 1.27
C SER A 432 -32.00 6.41 1.33
N CYS A 433 -31.33 6.54 2.48
CA CYS A 433 -29.88 6.37 2.58
C CYS A 433 -29.48 5.20 3.50
N ALA A 434 -30.16 5.02 4.63
CA ALA A 434 -29.75 4.13 5.72
C ALA A 434 -29.65 2.66 5.32
N ALA A 435 -30.39 2.23 4.28
CA ALA A 435 -30.30 0.87 3.76
C ALA A 435 -28.93 0.49 3.17
N CYS A 436 -28.10 1.49 2.80
CA CYS A 436 -26.70 1.30 2.37
C CYS A 436 -25.70 2.01 3.29
N HIS A 437 -26.08 3.17 3.85
CA HIS A 437 -25.18 4.06 4.59
C HIS A 437 -25.38 3.99 6.11
N SER A 438 -25.71 2.82 6.66
CA SER A 438 -25.80 2.60 8.11
C SER A 438 -25.32 1.21 8.45
N SER A 439 -24.45 1.07 9.45
CA SER A 439 -24.09 -0.26 9.95
C SER A 439 -25.13 -0.80 10.92
N LYS A 440 -25.93 0.08 11.52
CA LYS A 440 -27.15 -0.27 12.25
C LYS A 440 -28.22 -0.66 11.23
N GLN A 441 -28.51 -1.94 11.12
CA GLN A 441 -29.45 -2.54 10.17
C GLN A 441 -30.65 -3.17 10.90
N PRO A 442 -31.83 -3.24 10.26
CA PRO A 442 -32.96 -3.96 10.83
C PRO A 442 -32.64 -5.46 11.00
N PRO A 443 -33.44 -6.19 11.81
CA PRO A 443 -33.34 -7.63 11.94
C PRO A 443 -33.21 -8.36 10.58
N PRO A 444 -32.43 -9.45 10.47
CA PRO A 444 -32.13 -10.09 9.19
C PRO A 444 -33.34 -10.55 8.37
N ASN A 445 -34.49 -10.77 9.01
CA ASN A 445 -35.74 -11.17 8.36
C ASN A 445 -36.55 -9.99 7.78
N ILE A 446 -36.08 -8.76 7.94
CA ILE A 446 -36.72 -7.53 7.44
C ILE A 446 -35.86 -6.97 6.32
N ASP A 447 -36.43 -6.81 5.12
CA ASP A 447 -35.74 -6.12 4.02
C ASP A 447 -35.55 -4.63 4.40
N PRO A 448 -34.30 -4.12 4.46
CA PRO A 448 -34.02 -2.71 4.77
C PRO A 448 -34.72 -1.71 3.85
N ARG A 449 -35.11 -2.11 2.63
CA ARG A 449 -35.78 -1.22 1.65
C ARG A 449 -37.30 -1.28 1.71
N SER A 450 -37.87 -2.26 2.43
CA SER A 450 -39.31 -2.41 2.61
C SER A 450 -39.91 -1.29 3.46
N GLY A 451 -41.25 -1.21 3.48
CA GLY A 451 -41.96 -0.27 4.37
C GLY A 451 -41.65 -0.52 5.86
N GLU A 452 -41.51 -1.78 6.26
CA GLU A 452 -41.12 -2.17 7.62
C GLU A 452 -39.67 -1.78 7.94
N GLY A 453 -38.73 -2.03 7.01
CA GLY A 453 -37.33 -1.63 7.16
C GLY A 453 -37.18 -0.11 7.29
N LYS A 454 -37.89 0.66 6.46
CA LYS A 454 -37.92 2.13 6.57
C LYS A 454 -38.52 2.61 7.90
N ALA A 455 -39.58 1.97 8.39
CA ALA A 455 -40.15 2.29 9.69
C ALA A 455 -39.16 2.01 10.84
N TRP A 456 -38.43 0.90 10.75
CA TRP A 456 -37.35 0.59 11.69
C TRP A 456 -36.26 1.66 11.67
N PHE A 457 -35.78 2.07 10.49
CA PHE A 457 -34.77 3.12 10.37
C PHE A 457 -35.26 4.46 10.92
N ARG A 458 -36.52 4.86 10.68
CA ARG A 458 -37.10 6.08 11.25
C ARG A 458 -37.05 6.07 12.78
N ALA A 459 -37.30 4.92 13.40
CA ALA A 459 -37.18 4.76 14.85
C ALA A 459 -35.71 4.75 15.33
N GLU A 460 -34.77 4.28 14.50
CA GLU A 460 -33.35 4.19 14.84
C GLU A 460 -32.64 5.55 14.75
N VAL A 461 -32.86 6.32 13.68
CA VAL A 461 -32.14 7.60 13.41
C VAL A 461 -32.43 8.72 14.41
N VAL A 462 -33.54 8.62 15.15
CA VAL A 462 -33.93 9.61 16.15
C VAL A 462 -33.24 9.38 17.49
N LYS A 463 -32.67 8.20 17.73
CA LYS A 463 -31.95 7.89 18.97
C LYS A 463 -30.70 8.76 19.11
N LEU A 464 -30.40 9.16 20.35
CA LEU A 464 -29.25 10.02 20.64
C LEU A 464 -27.91 9.33 20.31
N ASP A 465 -27.87 8.01 20.46
CA ASP A 465 -26.72 7.15 20.19
C ASP A 465 -26.67 6.65 18.74
N PHE A 466 -27.48 7.19 17.82
CA PHE A 466 -27.55 6.69 16.44
C PHE A 466 -26.18 6.60 15.75
N LEU A 467 -25.32 7.60 15.96
CA LEU A 467 -23.97 7.66 15.40
C LEU A 467 -22.95 6.83 16.18
N GLU A 468 -23.26 6.46 17.43
CA GLU A 468 -22.38 5.60 18.22
C GLU A 468 -22.33 4.19 17.62
N ASN A 469 -21.11 3.70 17.36
CA ASN A 469 -20.87 2.43 16.67
C ASN A 469 -21.59 2.33 15.30
N ASN A 470 -21.84 3.46 14.65
CA ASN A 470 -22.36 3.49 13.29
C ASN A 470 -21.28 4.01 12.34
N PHE A 471 -20.71 3.13 11.51
CA PHE A 471 -19.68 3.51 10.54
C PHE A 471 -20.25 4.00 9.20
N LEU A 472 -21.57 4.26 9.14
CA LEU A 472 -22.28 4.87 8.01
C LEU A 472 -22.06 4.17 6.66
N SER A 473 -21.90 2.85 6.73
CA SER A 473 -21.82 1.90 5.62
C SER A 473 -22.43 0.58 6.11
N ASP A 474 -22.94 -0.25 5.23
CA ASP A 474 -23.36 -1.62 5.54
C ASP A 474 -22.29 -2.67 5.20
N ASP A 475 -21.13 -2.22 4.69
CA ASP A 475 -19.99 -3.02 4.22
C ASP A 475 -20.38 -4.10 3.19
N LYS A 476 -21.49 -3.91 2.46
CA LYS A 476 -21.92 -4.83 1.39
C LYS A 476 -21.34 -4.38 0.05
N ARG A 477 -20.97 -5.36 -0.77
CA ARG A 477 -20.62 -5.13 -2.18
C ARG A 477 -21.91 -4.92 -2.98
N TYR A 478 -21.98 -3.83 -3.72
CA TYR A 478 -23.10 -3.52 -4.59
C TYR A 478 -22.67 -3.53 -6.07
N PRO A 479 -23.53 -4.01 -7.00
CA PRO A 479 -23.24 -3.96 -8.42
C PRO A 479 -23.01 -2.53 -8.91
N LEU A 480 -22.07 -2.38 -9.83
CA LEU A 480 -21.78 -1.07 -10.44
C LEU A 480 -22.98 -0.49 -11.19
N THR A 481 -23.81 -1.34 -11.80
CA THR A 481 -25.08 -0.97 -12.45
C THR A 481 -26.12 -0.38 -11.48
N LYS A 482 -25.88 -0.47 -10.17
CA LYS A 482 -26.73 0.14 -9.15
C LYS A 482 -26.12 1.42 -8.57
N ILE A 483 -24.80 1.45 -8.39
CA ILE A 483 -24.11 2.55 -7.70
C ILE A 483 -23.60 3.62 -8.68
N GLU A 484 -23.28 3.23 -9.92
CA GLU A 484 -22.88 4.10 -11.03
C GLU A 484 -21.69 5.03 -10.73
N THR A 485 -20.80 4.60 -9.83
CA THR A 485 -19.53 5.28 -9.54
C THR A 485 -18.48 5.03 -10.64
N ASN A 486 -17.28 5.62 -10.50
CA ASN A 486 -16.17 5.35 -11.40
C ASN A 486 -15.91 3.84 -11.54
N SER A 487 -16.07 3.34 -12.77
CA SER A 487 -16.05 1.92 -13.10
C SER A 487 -14.66 1.29 -13.05
N ALA A 488 -13.59 2.08 -13.15
CA ALA A 488 -12.20 1.61 -13.17
C ALA A 488 -11.92 0.66 -12.00
N ARG A 489 -12.49 0.93 -10.81
CA ARG A 489 -12.30 0.05 -9.67
C ARG A 489 -12.96 -1.31 -9.82
N ALA A 490 -14.21 -1.35 -10.24
CA ALA A 490 -14.94 -2.60 -10.42
C ALA A 490 -14.30 -3.50 -11.50
N PHE A 491 -13.59 -2.90 -12.45
CA PHE A 491 -12.83 -3.61 -13.49
C PHE A 491 -11.41 -4.02 -13.08
N ALA A 492 -10.89 -3.53 -11.95
CA ALA A 492 -9.54 -3.84 -11.50
C ALA A 492 -9.33 -5.36 -11.38
N THR A 493 -8.19 -5.83 -11.85
CA THR A 493 -7.95 -7.28 -12.02
C THR A 493 -6.95 -7.84 -11.03
N ASN A 494 -6.19 -7.00 -10.32
CA ASN A 494 -5.10 -7.48 -9.46
C ASN A 494 -5.53 -8.52 -8.41
N ALA A 495 -6.77 -8.45 -7.91
CA ALA A 495 -7.35 -9.36 -6.91
C ALA A 495 -8.10 -10.57 -7.52
N LYS A 496 -7.90 -10.85 -8.81
CA LYS A 496 -8.46 -12.04 -9.45
C LYS A 496 -7.44 -13.18 -9.45
N ALA A 497 -7.91 -14.40 -9.72
CA ALA A 497 -7.08 -15.58 -9.81
C ALA A 497 -5.89 -15.35 -10.78
N HIS A 498 -4.72 -15.85 -10.41
CA HIS A 498 -3.45 -15.74 -11.12
C HIS A 498 -2.86 -14.32 -11.22
N HIS A 499 -3.49 -13.32 -10.62
CA HIS A 499 -2.96 -11.94 -10.58
C HIS A 499 -2.24 -11.68 -9.25
N ILE A 500 -1.60 -10.51 -9.15
CA ILE A 500 -0.65 -10.21 -8.07
C ILE A 500 -1.22 -10.37 -6.65
N TRP A 501 -2.51 -10.07 -6.45
CA TRP A 501 -3.21 -10.15 -5.16
C TRP A 501 -4.11 -11.38 -5.02
N ASP A 502 -3.85 -12.45 -5.79
CA ASP A 502 -4.60 -13.70 -5.69
C ASP A 502 -4.66 -14.24 -4.24
N ASN A 503 -3.52 -14.40 -3.57
CA ASN A 503 -3.49 -14.85 -2.17
C ASN A 503 -4.03 -13.84 -1.15
N PHE A 504 -4.43 -12.65 -1.59
CA PHE A 504 -4.99 -11.60 -0.74
C PHE A 504 -6.44 -11.28 -1.07
N SER A 505 -7.13 -12.20 -1.74
CA SER A 505 -8.54 -12.07 -2.09
C SER A 505 -9.26 -13.40 -1.87
N SER A 506 -10.51 -13.33 -1.40
CA SER A 506 -11.33 -14.51 -1.15
C SER A 506 -11.74 -15.20 -2.46
N GLN A 507 -12.05 -16.50 -2.36
CA GLN A 507 -12.67 -17.24 -3.44
C GLN A 507 -14.06 -16.66 -3.76
N THR A 508 -14.82 -16.29 -2.73
CA THR A 508 -16.13 -15.61 -2.87
C THR A 508 -16.03 -14.36 -3.74
N TYR A 509 -15.00 -13.52 -3.57
CA TYR A 509 -14.78 -12.33 -4.41
C TYR A 509 -14.40 -12.69 -5.86
N LYS A 510 -13.57 -13.72 -6.04
CA LYS A 510 -13.13 -14.18 -7.37
C LYS A 510 -14.29 -14.72 -8.18
N GLU A 511 -15.25 -15.36 -7.53
CA GLU A 511 -16.45 -15.97 -8.11
C GLU A 511 -17.62 -15.00 -8.34
N LEU A 512 -17.51 -13.74 -7.89
CA LEU A 512 -18.52 -12.73 -8.21
C LEU A 512 -18.77 -12.67 -9.73
N SER A 513 -20.04 -12.53 -10.08
CA SER A 513 -20.47 -12.32 -11.46
C SER A 513 -19.66 -11.18 -12.10
N PRO A 514 -19.31 -11.31 -13.40
CA PRO A 514 -18.70 -10.20 -14.12
C PRO A 514 -19.53 -8.93 -14.01
N VAL A 515 -18.88 -7.78 -14.13
CA VAL A 515 -19.57 -6.49 -14.27
C VAL A 515 -20.51 -6.58 -15.47
N ASP A 516 -21.76 -6.20 -15.27
CA ASP A 516 -22.79 -6.14 -16.30
C ASP A 516 -22.44 -5.13 -17.41
N GLU A 517 -23.24 -5.08 -18.47
CA GLU A 517 -23.09 -4.06 -19.51
C GLU A 517 -23.25 -2.65 -18.89
N LEU A 518 -22.34 -1.74 -19.24
CA LEU A 518 -22.36 -0.36 -18.78
C LEU A 518 -22.52 0.59 -19.97
N GLU A 519 -23.18 1.70 -19.72
CA GLU A 519 -23.28 2.80 -20.67
C GLU A 519 -22.27 3.88 -20.29
N PHE A 520 -21.51 4.36 -21.29
CA PHE A 520 -20.50 5.41 -21.08
C PHE A 520 -20.81 6.59 -21.99
N PHE A 521 -20.62 7.80 -21.47
CA PHE A 521 -20.64 9.00 -22.27
C PHE A 521 -19.41 9.03 -23.20
N ASN A 522 -19.63 9.19 -24.50
CA ASN A 522 -18.56 9.43 -25.46
C ASN A 522 -18.40 10.94 -25.69
N PRO A 523 -17.37 11.60 -25.14
CA PRO A 523 -17.18 13.05 -25.29
C PRO A 523 -16.83 13.49 -26.73
N PHE A 524 -16.54 12.54 -27.62
CA PHE A 524 -16.23 12.80 -29.03
C PHE A 524 -17.42 12.56 -29.96
N ASP A 525 -18.56 12.12 -29.44
CA ASP A 525 -19.78 12.00 -30.22
C ASP A 525 -20.58 13.31 -30.16
N GLU A 526 -20.50 14.08 -31.24
CA GLU A 526 -21.21 15.36 -31.40
C GLU A 526 -22.74 15.18 -31.46
N THR A 527 -23.25 13.96 -31.66
CA THR A 527 -24.70 13.70 -31.71
C THR A 527 -25.35 13.59 -30.33
N GLN A 528 -24.56 13.60 -29.25
CA GLN A 528 -24.99 13.38 -27.86
C GLN A 528 -25.80 12.09 -27.63
N GLN A 529 -25.76 11.13 -28.56
CA GLN A 529 -26.36 9.83 -28.29
C GLN A 529 -25.45 9.12 -27.27
N GLN A 530 -25.99 8.79 -26.10
CA GLN A 530 -25.31 7.90 -25.16
C GLN A 530 -25.16 6.55 -25.86
N HIS A 531 -24.06 6.35 -26.57
CA HIS A 531 -23.75 5.05 -27.14
C HIS A 531 -23.38 4.13 -25.98
N ALA A 532 -24.18 3.09 -25.76
CA ALA A 532 -23.81 1.98 -24.91
C ALA A 532 -22.50 1.37 -25.42
N VAL A 533 -21.36 1.78 -24.87
CA VAL A 533 -20.09 1.11 -25.12
C VAL A 533 -20.14 -0.20 -24.35
N LYS A 534 -20.56 -1.27 -25.02
CA LYS A 534 -20.54 -2.62 -24.47
C LYS A 534 -19.08 -3.05 -24.23
N ILE A 535 -18.59 -2.86 -23.02
CA ILE A 535 -17.30 -3.41 -22.61
C ILE A 535 -17.52 -4.88 -22.28
N TYR A 536 -17.26 -5.75 -23.25
CA TYR A 536 -17.22 -7.19 -23.02
C TYR A 536 -16.01 -7.54 -22.17
N ARG A 537 -16.24 -8.17 -21.01
CA ARG A 537 -15.22 -9.03 -20.40
C ARG A 537 -15.14 -10.30 -21.24
N ARG A 538 -14.39 -10.27 -22.34
CA ARG A 538 -14.03 -11.52 -23.03
C ARG A 538 -13.13 -12.27 -22.05
N CYS A 539 -13.68 -13.28 -21.37
CA CYS A 539 -12.87 -14.27 -20.67
C CYS A 539 -11.83 -14.78 -21.68
N PHE A 540 -10.59 -14.32 -21.56
CA PHE A 540 -9.47 -14.96 -22.24
C PHE A 540 -9.31 -16.34 -21.62
N ARG A 541 -10.09 -17.31 -22.11
CA ARG A 541 -9.73 -18.72 -21.98
C ARG A 541 -8.39 -18.86 -22.69
N GLY A 542 -7.34 -19.12 -21.92
CA GLY A 542 -6.00 -19.36 -22.44
C GLY A 542 -6.03 -20.46 -23.50
N GLY A 543 -5.89 -20.07 -24.75
CA GLY A 543 -5.44 -20.92 -25.84
C GLY A 543 -4.03 -20.48 -26.23
N PRO A 544 -3.13 -21.41 -26.60
CA PRO A 544 -1.68 -21.15 -26.68
C PRO A 544 -1.23 -20.27 -27.87
N HIS A 545 -2.14 -19.62 -28.59
CA HIS A 545 -1.82 -18.84 -29.78
C HIS A 545 -2.64 -17.57 -29.89
N GLY A 546 -2.24 -16.52 -29.16
CA GLY A 546 -2.65 -15.15 -29.43
C GLY A 546 -1.43 -14.25 -29.38
N ARG A 547 -0.77 -14.05 -30.53
CA ARG A 547 0.23 -13.00 -30.70
C ARG A 547 -0.48 -11.65 -30.74
N VAL A 548 0.03 -10.69 -29.96
CA VAL A 548 -0.16 -9.26 -30.20
C VAL A 548 0.84 -8.83 -31.28
#